data_AF-A0A497TBL1-F1
#
_entry.id   AF-A0A497TBL1-F1
#
_cell.length_a   1.000
_cell.length_b   1.000
_cell.length_c   1.000
_cell.angle_alpha   90.00
_cell.angle_beta   90.00
_cell.angle_gamma   90.00
#
_symmetry.space_group_name_H-M   'P 1'
#
loop_
_entity.id
_entity.type
_entity.pdbx_description
1 polymer ?
#
loop_
_entity_poly.entity_id
_entity_poly.type
_entity_poly.pdbx_seq_one_letter_code
_entity_poly.pdbx_strand_id
1 'polypeptide(L)'
;MDETKTEMTSLDIRFLVKELREKLIGGYIRKIYQYANKQKQFLFEIFTPGKGEFWLYVDKDKMFITRRKKPVPLEPPSFCMFLRKYLLGKRIRNIRQYEFDRVVEIETDENILVFELVPPGNIILCDSSYNIIMPLEIQRWKTREVKPKVPYRHPPHRINPFEISLDDFIKLLKSNPDKKIGAILAVNLGFGPLYSSEICEIAGVAQDKMCDQIGFEDAVKIHKVIEVLDKVPLQPVIYDKNVSPFPLKILGDGFREMESFSDALDEFFSQQEIEIVKEEVKKTVEEQKEKIERIITKQDEAAEKWRRIEQESREAAETIYKYYSIVEGVLEGIKKAKDMGLEWDEIKKKIQEEGSPEAECIKEIREHDGVVVLNLGGKDIEIDIRKSVEENAEKYYEDAKWARRKLEGVEEAKEEHIEKLENLKPPEDIQVFEKVKPPEDA
;
A
#
# COMPACT_ATOMS: atom_id res chain seq x y z
N MET A 1 -22.43 6.67 10.42
CA MET A 1 -21.26 7.55 10.19
C MET A 1 -20.09 6.89 10.87
N ASP A 2 -19.42 5.96 10.19
CA ASP A 2 -18.31 5.17 10.76
C ASP A 2 -17.03 5.23 9.91
N GLU A 3 -17.04 6.08 8.88
CA GLU A 3 -15.88 6.30 8.01
C GLU A 3 -14.97 7.35 8.63
N THR A 4 -13.68 7.02 8.65
CA THR A 4 -12.61 7.94 9.05
C THR A 4 -12.49 9.07 8.04
N LYS A 5 -12.42 10.31 8.52
CA LYS A 5 -12.26 11.50 7.68
C LYS A 5 -10.93 11.44 6.93
N THR A 6 -10.99 11.48 5.60
CA THR A 6 -9.81 11.42 4.70
C THR A 6 -9.52 12.73 3.97
N GLU A 7 -10.51 13.64 3.91
CA GLU A 7 -10.46 14.91 3.20
C GLU A 7 -11.06 16.05 4.03
N MET A 8 -10.69 17.29 3.67
CA MET A 8 -11.31 18.50 4.23
C MET A 8 -12.62 18.84 3.50
N THR A 9 -13.60 19.34 4.22
CA THR A 9 -14.85 19.89 3.67
C THR A 9 -14.71 21.39 3.37
N SER A 10 -15.67 21.97 2.65
CA SER A 10 -15.73 23.42 2.44
C SER A 10 -15.82 24.19 3.76
N LEU A 11 -16.47 23.62 4.79
CA LEU A 11 -16.55 24.26 6.11
C LEU A 11 -15.20 24.24 6.82
N ASP A 12 -14.48 23.11 6.78
CA ASP A 12 -13.14 23.03 7.35
C ASP A 12 -12.23 24.11 6.73
N ILE A 13 -12.27 24.24 5.41
CA ILE A 13 -11.49 25.24 4.68
C ILE A 13 -11.89 26.66 5.11
N ARG A 14 -13.19 26.94 5.30
CA ARG A 14 -13.68 28.24 5.75
C ARG A 14 -13.07 28.64 7.10
N PHE A 15 -13.00 27.71 8.05
CA PHE A 15 -12.40 27.94 9.36
C PHE A 15 -10.87 28.03 9.29
N LEU A 16 -10.24 27.12 8.55
CA LEU A 16 -8.79 27.12 8.34
C LEU A 16 -8.33 28.44 7.70
N VAL A 17 -9.02 28.95 6.68
CA VAL A 17 -8.65 30.19 5.99
C VAL A 17 -8.61 31.38 6.96
N LYS A 18 -9.47 31.43 8.00
CA LYS A 18 -9.36 32.48 9.03
C LYS A 18 -8.03 32.41 9.76
N GLU A 19 -7.62 31.20 10.19
CA GLU A 19 -6.33 30.95 10.84
C GLU A 19 -5.15 31.26 9.90
N LEU A 20 -5.21 30.84 8.63
CA LEU A 20 -4.17 31.10 7.64
C LEU A 20 -4.02 32.60 7.37
N ARG A 21 -5.13 33.33 7.24
CA ARG A 21 -5.10 34.78 7.05
C ARG A 21 -4.43 35.47 8.23
N GLU A 22 -4.77 35.05 9.45
CA GLU A 22 -4.16 35.57 10.67
C GLU A 22 -2.65 35.29 10.68
N LYS A 23 -2.18 34.09 10.35
CA LYS A 23 -0.76 33.74 10.48
C LYS A 23 0.12 34.15 9.30
N LEU A 24 -0.41 34.11 8.06
CA LEU A 24 0.40 34.13 6.84
C LEU A 24 0.29 35.42 6.02
N ILE A 25 -0.79 36.21 6.16
CA ILE A 25 -0.88 37.49 5.43
C ILE A 25 0.26 38.42 5.85
N GLY A 26 0.91 39.00 4.85
CA GLY A 26 2.08 39.84 5.01
C GLY A 26 3.40 39.07 5.09
N GLY A 27 3.37 37.74 5.14
CA GLY A 27 4.54 36.88 5.12
C GLY A 27 5.15 36.68 3.74
N TYR A 28 6.39 36.21 3.72
CA TYR A 28 7.21 36.00 2.54
C TYR A 28 7.47 34.51 2.32
N ILE A 29 7.23 34.02 1.11
CA ILE A 29 7.49 32.62 0.75
C ILE A 29 9.02 32.44 0.61
N ARG A 30 9.64 31.69 1.53
CA ARG A 30 11.10 31.49 1.60
C ARG A 30 11.56 30.23 0.88
N LYS A 31 10.83 29.13 1.05
CA LYS A 31 11.13 27.86 0.39
C LYS A 31 9.85 27.15 -0.03
N ILE A 32 9.97 26.33 -1.07
CA ILE A 32 8.88 25.49 -1.57
C ILE A 32 9.46 24.11 -1.81
N TYR A 33 8.87 23.09 -1.20
CA TYR A 33 9.22 21.70 -1.38
C TYR A 33 8.06 20.96 -2.04
N GLN A 34 8.39 19.91 -2.79
CA GLN A 34 7.42 18.94 -3.28
C GLN A 34 7.90 17.57 -2.80
N TYR A 35 7.17 16.98 -1.85
CA TYR A 35 7.57 15.73 -1.20
C TYR A 35 7.33 14.52 -2.10
N ALA A 36 6.18 14.47 -2.76
CA ALA A 36 5.82 13.35 -3.62
C ALA A 36 5.01 13.80 -4.84
N ASN A 37 5.44 13.36 -6.02
CA ASN A 37 4.81 13.72 -7.30
C ASN A 37 3.39 13.17 -7.43
N LYS A 38 3.17 11.90 -7.08
CA LYS A 38 1.86 11.24 -7.24
C LYS A 38 0.80 11.78 -6.27
N GLN A 39 1.21 12.11 -5.05
CA GLN A 39 0.32 12.60 -4.00
C GLN A 39 0.15 14.12 -4.02
N LYS A 40 0.84 14.83 -4.94
CA LYS A 40 0.78 16.29 -5.09
C LYS A 40 1.06 17.03 -3.79
N GLN A 41 1.98 16.51 -2.98
CA GLN A 41 2.29 17.04 -1.65
C GLN A 41 3.33 18.15 -1.75
N PHE A 42 2.99 19.33 -1.24
CA PHE A 42 3.85 20.50 -1.18
C PHE A 42 4.01 21.01 0.25
N LEU A 43 5.16 21.61 0.53
CA LEU A 43 5.39 22.40 1.72
C LEU A 43 5.89 23.78 1.33
N PHE A 44 5.22 24.82 1.80
CA PHE A 44 5.65 26.21 1.65
C PHE A 44 6.19 26.70 2.99
N GLU A 45 7.48 27.04 3.06
CA GLU A 45 8.05 27.75 4.21
C GLU A 45 7.80 29.24 4.04
N ILE A 46 7.05 29.82 4.97
CA ILE A 46 6.60 31.22 4.94
C ILE A 46 7.11 31.90 6.20
N PHE A 47 7.80 33.02 6.05
CA PHE A 47 8.18 33.85 7.18
C PHE A 47 7.31 35.08 7.25
N THR A 48 6.58 35.24 8.36
CA THR A 48 5.73 36.40 8.61
C THR A 48 6.41 37.32 9.64
N PRO A 49 6.81 38.54 9.25
CA PRO A 49 7.43 39.50 10.18
C PRO A 49 6.57 39.72 11.42
N GLY A 50 7.17 39.58 12.61
CA GLY A 50 6.50 39.71 13.90
C GLY A 50 5.68 38.48 14.35
N LYS A 51 5.58 37.43 13.52
CA LYS A 51 4.88 36.17 13.86
C LYS A 51 5.76 34.93 13.74
N GLY A 52 6.86 35.00 12.98
CA GLY A 52 7.84 33.92 12.84
C GLY A 52 7.66 33.08 11.58
N GLU A 53 8.19 31.85 11.61
CA GLU A 53 8.17 30.91 10.50
C GLU A 53 6.99 29.93 10.59
N PHE A 54 6.32 29.71 9.46
CA PHE A 54 5.20 28.79 9.30
C PHE A 54 5.44 27.87 8.11
N TRP A 55 5.09 26.59 8.26
CA TRP A 55 5.15 25.62 7.17
C TRP A 55 3.74 25.23 6.73
N LEU A 56 3.31 25.69 5.56
CA LEU A 56 2.02 25.36 4.99
C LEU A 56 2.14 24.07 4.18
N TYR A 57 1.56 22.99 4.68
CA TYR A 57 1.38 21.74 3.97
C TYR A 57 0.15 21.82 3.08
N VAL A 58 0.26 21.31 1.85
CA VAL A 58 -0.87 21.17 0.92
C VAL A 58 -0.74 19.86 0.14
N ASP A 59 -1.84 19.14 -0.01
CA ASP A 59 -1.98 18.05 -0.98
C ASP A 59 -3.30 18.20 -1.78
N LYS A 60 -3.72 17.14 -2.47
CA LYS A 60 -4.93 17.16 -3.31
C LYS A 60 -6.25 17.24 -2.52
N ASP A 61 -6.25 16.98 -1.21
CA ASP A 61 -7.44 16.91 -0.35
C ASP A 61 -7.31 17.74 0.94
N LYS A 62 -6.09 18.18 1.30
CA LYS A 62 -5.76 18.74 2.62
C LYS A 62 -4.87 19.98 2.51
N MET A 63 -5.04 20.88 3.47
CA MET A 63 -4.21 22.06 3.67
C MET A 63 -4.15 22.35 5.17
N PHE A 64 -2.98 22.62 5.73
CA PHE A 64 -2.82 23.05 7.12
C PHE A 64 -1.39 23.53 7.40
N ILE A 65 -1.20 24.30 8.47
CA ILE A 65 0.14 24.57 8.99
C ILE A 65 0.63 23.32 9.74
N THR A 66 1.83 22.84 9.43
CA THR A 66 2.42 21.66 10.05
C THR A 66 3.69 22.02 10.83
N ARG A 67 4.00 21.21 11.85
CA ARG A 67 5.30 21.23 12.56
C ARG A 67 6.17 20.03 12.16
N ARG A 68 5.88 19.39 11.03
CA ARG A 68 6.55 18.18 10.55
C ARG A 68 7.21 18.45 9.21
N LYS A 69 8.40 17.88 9.04
CA LYS A 69 9.08 17.82 7.73
C LYS A 69 9.12 16.37 7.27
N LYS A 70 8.85 16.17 5.99
CA LYS A 70 9.09 14.89 5.32
C LYS A 70 10.43 14.99 4.61
N PRO A 71 11.12 13.87 4.35
CA PRO A 71 12.31 13.91 3.53
C PRO A 71 11.95 14.38 2.12
N VAL A 72 12.83 15.21 1.56
CA VAL A 72 12.62 15.84 0.26
C VAL A 72 13.39 15.03 -0.78
N PRO A 73 12.85 14.80 -1.98
CA PRO A 73 13.62 14.19 -3.06
C PRO A 73 14.89 14.99 -3.36
N LEU A 74 15.99 14.29 -3.67
CA LEU A 74 17.29 14.88 -3.99
C LEU A 74 17.19 15.90 -5.12
N GLU A 75 16.36 15.62 -6.14
CA GLU A 75 16.09 16.55 -7.24
C GLU A 75 14.65 17.09 -7.15
N PRO A 76 14.47 18.43 -7.06
CA PRO A 76 13.15 19.02 -7.02
C PRO A 76 12.44 18.83 -8.37
N PRO A 77 11.17 18.40 -8.39
CA PRO A 77 10.40 18.26 -9.63
C PRO A 77 10.26 19.59 -10.38
N SER A 78 10.05 19.52 -11.71
CA SER A 78 10.01 20.69 -12.59
C SER A 78 8.97 21.74 -12.16
N PHE A 79 7.77 21.32 -11.76
CA PHE A 79 6.72 22.24 -11.28
C PHE A 79 7.12 22.96 -9.99
N CYS A 80 7.79 22.28 -9.05
CA CYS A 80 8.34 22.91 -7.85
C CYS A 80 9.34 24.03 -8.21
N MET A 81 10.22 23.78 -9.18
CA MET A 81 11.14 24.80 -9.68
C MET A 81 10.43 25.98 -10.36
N PHE A 82 9.33 25.71 -11.09
CA PHE A 82 8.47 26.76 -11.62
C PHE A 82 7.87 27.61 -10.49
N LEU A 83 7.25 27.01 -9.48
CA LEU A 83 6.71 27.77 -8.35
C LEU A 83 7.80 28.63 -7.68
N ARG A 84 9.01 28.08 -7.48
CA ARG A 84 10.12 28.82 -6.87
C ARG A 84 10.51 30.06 -7.67
N LYS A 85 10.56 29.95 -9.00
CA LYS A 85 10.89 31.08 -9.89
C LYS A 85 9.93 32.26 -9.73
N TYR A 86 8.64 32.01 -9.51
CA TYR A 86 7.62 33.06 -9.46
C TYR A 86 7.30 33.53 -8.04
N LEU A 87 7.39 32.64 -7.04
CA LEU A 87 6.85 32.89 -5.70
C LEU A 87 7.90 33.16 -4.63
N LEU A 88 9.16 32.74 -4.80
CA LEU A 88 10.17 32.97 -3.76
C LEU A 88 10.40 34.46 -3.52
N GLY A 89 10.42 34.86 -2.25
CA GLY A 89 10.55 36.23 -1.81
C GLY A 89 9.31 37.10 -2.05
N LYS A 90 8.24 36.57 -2.66
CA LYS A 90 6.98 37.31 -2.83
C LYS A 90 6.22 37.37 -1.51
N ARG A 91 5.56 38.50 -1.29
CA ARG A 91 4.74 38.75 -0.11
C ARG A 91 3.32 38.26 -0.35
N ILE A 92 2.77 37.51 0.61
CA ILE A 92 1.36 37.10 0.61
C ILE A 92 0.52 38.31 0.96
N ARG A 93 -0.38 38.70 0.04
CA ARG A 93 -1.29 39.83 0.19
C ARG A 93 -2.64 39.40 0.71
N ASN A 94 -3.11 38.24 0.28
CA ASN A 94 -4.44 37.77 0.60
C ASN A 94 -4.48 36.24 0.59
N ILE A 95 -5.36 35.68 1.40
CA ILE A 95 -5.71 34.26 1.38
C ILE A 95 -7.23 34.19 1.47
N ARG A 96 -7.88 33.52 0.53
CA ARG A 96 -9.33 33.35 0.55
C ARG A 96 -9.76 31.96 0.11
N GLN A 97 -10.91 31.55 0.61
CA GLN A 97 -11.70 30.50 0.00
C GLN A 97 -12.46 31.13 -1.18
N TYR A 98 -12.48 30.46 -2.32
CA TYR A 98 -13.38 30.85 -3.40
C TYR A 98 -14.78 30.30 -3.08
N GLU A 99 -15.72 31.22 -2.81
CA GLU A 99 -17.11 30.88 -2.47
C GLU A 99 -17.19 29.90 -1.30
N PHE A 100 -18.15 28.99 -1.28
CA PHE A 100 -18.20 27.87 -0.34
C PHE A 100 -17.79 26.55 -1.01
N ASP A 101 -16.65 26.57 -1.69
CA ASP A 101 -16.06 25.39 -2.33
C ASP A 101 -14.70 25.04 -1.70
N ARG A 102 -14.16 23.88 -2.07
CA ARG A 102 -12.84 23.41 -1.65
C ARG A 102 -11.74 23.96 -2.53
N VAL A 103 -11.78 25.27 -2.75
CA VAL A 103 -10.81 26.02 -3.54
C VAL A 103 -10.24 27.14 -2.70
N VAL A 104 -8.92 27.13 -2.52
CA VAL A 104 -8.19 28.15 -1.74
C VAL A 104 -7.28 28.92 -2.68
N GLU A 105 -7.26 30.24 -2.54
CA GLU A 105 -6.40 31.13 -3.31
C GLU A 105 -5.45 31.88 -2.39
N ILE A 106 -4.17 31.87 -2.74
CA ILE A 106 -3.13 32.70 -2.12
C ILE A 106 -2.68 33.73 -3.15
N GLU A 107 -2.93 35.00 -2.86
CA GLU A 107 -2.56 36.12 -3.72
C GLU A 107 -1.26 36.74 -3.22
N THR A 108 -0.35 37.00 -4.15
CA THR A 108 0.86 37.79 -3.96
C THR A 108 0.76 39.09 -4.76
N ASP A 109 1.84 39.88 -4.82
CA ASP A 109 1.87 41.12 -5.61
C ASP A 109 1.64 40.89 -7.12
N GLU A 110 2.08 39.76 -7.66
CA GLU A 110 2.10 39.50 -9.11
C GLU A 110 1.39 38.20 -9.52
N ASN A 111 1.13 37.32 -8.56
CA ASN A 111 0.68 35.95 -8.83
C ASN A 111 -0.46 35.53 -7.91
N ILE A 112 -1.31 34.67 -8.44
CA ILE A 112 -2.38 33.99 -7.70
C ILE A 112 -2.08 32.49 -7.75
N LEU A 113 -1.94 31.88 -6.58
CA LEU A 113 -1.77 30.43 -6.45
C LEU A 113 -3.10 29.83 -6.01
N VAL A 114 -3.70 29.02 -6.89
CA VAL A 114 -5.00 28.39 -6.68
C VAL A 114 -4.79 26.91 -6.32
N PHE A 115 -5.42 26.47 -5.24
CA PHE A 115 -5.44 25.09 -4.77
C PHE A 115 -6.84 24.54 -4.89
N GLU A 116 -7.02 23.52 -5.73
CA GLU A 116 -8.27 22.79 -5.85
C GLU A 116 -8.16 21.50 -5.05
N LEU A 117 -8.81 21.48 -3.87
CA LEU A 117 -8.76 20.36 -2.92
C LEU A 117 -9.91 19.36 -3.16
N VAL A 118 -10.23 19.12 -4.43
CA VAL A 118 -11.28 18.19 -4.89
C VAL A 118 -10.66 17.18 -5.85
N PRO A 119 -10.73 15.86 -5.58
CA PRO A 119 -10.18 14.85 -6.48
C PRO A 119 -10.59 15.03 -7.95
N PRO A 120 -9.64 15.03 -8.91
CA PRO A 120 -8.23 14.62 -8.80
C PRO A 120 -7.28 15.66 -8.15
N GLY A 121 -7.76 16.85 -7.82
CA GLY A 121 -7.04 17.95 -7.19
C GLY A 121 -6.03 18.64 -8.11
N ASN A 122 -5.70 19.90 -7.85
CA ASN A 122 -4.70 20.60 -8.65
C ASN A 122 -4.10 21.81 -7.91
N ILE A 123 -2.91 22.21 -8.33
CA ILE A 123 -2.27 23.47 -7.93
C ILE A 123 -2.01 24.26 -9.20
N ILE A 124 -2.58 25.45 -9.29
CA ILE A 124 -2.50 26.30 -10.48
C ILE A 124 -1.83 27.62 -10.12
N LEU A 125 -0.72 27.92 -10.79
CA LEU A 125 -0.11 29.24 -10.74
C LEU A 125 -0.69 30.11 -11.86
N CYS A 126 -1.24 31.26 -11.47
CA CYS A 126 -1.78 32.28 -12.36
C CYS A 126 -1.01 33.61 -12.22
N ASP A 127 -1.13 34.47 -13.22
CA ASP A 127 -0.81 35.89 -13.08
C ASP A 127 -1.91 36.64 -12.30
N SER A 128 -1.69 37.92 -12.01
CA SER A 128 -2.65 38.79 -11.32
C SER A 128 -3.99 38.98 -12.06
N SER A 129 -4.05 38.63 -13.35
CA SER A 129 -5.23 38.72 -14.22
C SER A 129 -5.91 37.37 -14.42
N TYR A 130 -5.59 36.38 -13.58
CA TYR A 130 -6.10 35.01 -13.66
C TYR A 130 -5.71 34.22 -14.92
N ASN A 131 -4.69 34.62 -15.69
CA ASN A 131 -4.19 33.75 -16.75
C ASN A 131 -3.28 32.67 -16.16
N ILE A 132 -3.52 31.41 -16.55
CA ILE A 132 -2.74 30.28 -16.07
C ILE A 132 -1.31 30.40 -16.62
N ILE A 133 -0.35 30.55 -15.72
CA ILE A 133 1.08 30.46 -16.04
C ILE A 133 1.44 28.98 -16.19
N MET A 134 1.13 28.18 -15.17
CA MET A 134 1.39 26.74 -15.17
C MET A 134 0.49 26.04 -14.14
N PRO A 135 -0.25 25.00 -14.53
CA PRO A 135 -0.84 24.07 -13.58
C PRO A 135 0.11 22.90 -13.28
N LEU A 136 -0.02 22.29 -12.11
CA LEU A 136 0.68 21.05 -11.77
C LEU A 136 0.31 19.94 -12.75
N GLU A 137 -0.98 19.84 -13.08
CA GLU A 137 -1.49 18.93 -14.09
C GLU A 137 -2.43 19.64 -15.07
N ILE A 138 -2.29 19.31 -16.36
CA ILE A 138 -3.25 19.72 -17.38
C ILE A 138 -4.52 18.89 -17.21
N GLN A 139 -5.66 19.56 -17.02
CA GLN A 139 -6.95 18.89 -16.82
C GLN A 139 -8.00 19.43 -17.78
N ARG A 140 -8.79 18.52 -18.37
CA ARG A 140 -9.88 18.84 -19.28
C ARG A 140 -11.20 18.37 -18.70
N TRP A 141 -12.05 19.32 -18.35
CA TRP A 141 -13.40 19.10 -17.86
C TRP A 141 -14.42 19.43 -18.95
N LYS A 142 -15.67 19.00 -18.77
CA LYS A 142 -16.76 19.33 -19.71
C LYS A 142 -16.98 20.85 -19.85
N THR A 143 -16.80 21.60 -18.76
CA THR A 143 -17.12 23.03 -18.68
C THR A 143 -15.89 23.95 -18.74
N ARG A 144 -14.68 23.41 -18.51
CA ARG A 144 -13.44 24.19 -18.46
C ARG A 144 -12.20 23.35 -18.79
N GLU A 145 -11.13 24.00 -19.20
CA GLU A 145 -9.80 23.39 -19.38
C GLU A 145 -8.78 24.15 -18.53
N VAL A 146 -7.94 23.41 -17.83
CA VAL A 146 -6.84 23.93 -17.01
C VAL A 146 -5.55 23.59 -17.75
N LYS A 147 -4.98 24.57 -18.47
CA LYS A 147 -3.71 24.45 -19.19
C LYS A 147 -2.98 25.80 -19.26
N PRO A 148 -1.67 25.83 -19.51
CA PRO A 148 -0.91 27.07 -19.65
C PRO A 148 -1.50 28.03 -20.70
N LYS A 149 -1.37 29.34 -20.44
CA LYS A 149 -1.75 30.46 -21.31
C LYS A 149 -3.25 30.59 -21.60
N VAL A 150 -4.10 30.02 -20.77
CA VAL A 150 -5.56 30.17 -20.83
C VAL A 150 -6.04 30.87 -19.56
N PRO A 151 -7.07 31.74 -19.63
CA PRO A 151 -7.70 32.27 -18.43
C PRO A 151 -8.22 31.14 -17.53
N TYR A 152 -7.82 31.16 -16.26
CA TYR A 152 -8.34 30.25 -15.26
C TYR A 152 -9.84 30.50 -15.06
N ARG A 153 -10.58 29.40 -14.97
CA ARG A 153 -12.00 29.41 -14.61
C ARG A 153 -12.16 28.48 -13.43
N HIS A 154 -12.80 28.96 -12.38
CA HIS A 154 -13.14 28.14 -11.22
C HIS A 154 -14.03 26.95 -11.62
N PRO A 155 -14.07 25.88 -10.80
CA PRO A 155 -15.10 24.86 -10.92
C PRO A 155 -16.52 25.46 -10.95
N PRO A 156 -17.49 24.80 -11.59
CA PRO A 156 -18.86 25.30 -11.65
C PRO A 156 -19.40 25.54 -10.22
N HIS A 157 -19.92 26.74 -10.01
CA HIS A 157 -20.37 27.25 -8.71
C HIS A 157 -21.45 26.35 -8.09
N ARG A 158 -21.37 26.20 -6.77
CA ARG A 158 -22.43 25.63 -5.93
C ARG A 158 -23.06 26.75 -5.12
N ILE A 159 -24.33 26.58 -4.76
CA ILE A 159 -25.04 27.53 -3.91
C ILE A 159 -24.24 27.77 -2.63
N ASN A 160 -23.88 29.02 -2.36
CA ASN A 160 -23.23 29.39 -1.11
C ASN A 160 -24.27 29.33 0.02
N PRO A 161 -24.13 28.40 1.00
CA PRO A 161 -25.14 28.21 2.02
C PRO A 161 -25.22 29.38 3.01
N PHE A 162 -24.20 30.22 3.10
CA PHE A 162 -24.21 31.39 3.98
C PHE A 162 -24.83 32.64 3.33
N GLU A 163 -25.15 32.55 2.04
CA GLU A 163 -25.76 33.64 1.26
C GLU A 163 -27.14 33.28 0.69
N ILE A 164 -27.57 32.02 0.84
CA ILE A 164 -28.88 31.56 0.39
C ILE A 164 -30.00 32.18 1.25
N SER A 165 -30.99 32.79 0.60
CA SER A 165 -32.18 33.27 1.30
C SER A 165 -33.04 32.11 1.80
N LEU A 166 -33.84 32.33 2.85
CA LEU A 166 -34.78 31.32 3.34
C LEU A 166 -35.75 30.86 2.23
N ASP A 167 -36.24 31.79 1.41
CA ASP A 167 -37.15 31.48 0.31
C ASP A 167 -36.48 30.59 -0.75
N ASP A 168 -35.22 30.88 -1.10
CA ASP A 168 -34.47 30.07 -2.06
C ASP A 168 -34.06 28.72 -1.48
N PHE A 169 -33.79 28.65 -0.17
CA PHE A 169 -33.60 27.38 0.52
C PHE A 169 -34.86 26.52 0.46
N ILE A 170 -36.04 27.09 0.74
CA ILE A 170 -37.32 26.36 0.62
C ILE A 170 -37.58 25.92 -0.82
N LYS A 171 -37.27 26.76 -1.82
CA LYS A 171 -37.36 26.38 -3.23
C LYS A 171 -36.43 25.22 -3.55
N LEU A 172 -35.19 25.24 -3.06
CA LEU A 172 -34.23 24.15 -3.24
C LEU A 172 -34.77 22.81 -2.70
N LEU A 173 -35.38 22.81 -1.51
CA LEU A 173 -36.02 21.62 -0.95
C LEU A 173 -37.19 21.13 -1.84
N LYS A 174 -38.07 22.04 -2.25
CA LYS A 174 -39.22 21.72 -3.12
C LYS A 174 -38.83 21.19 -4.49
N SER A 175 -37.69 21.63 -5.03
CA SER A 175 -37.15 21.14 -6.30
C SER A 175 -36.51 19.75 -6.19
N ASN A 176 -36.35 19.20 -4.99
CA ASN A 176 -35.73 17.89 -4.74
C ASN A 176 -36.57 17.02 -3.80
N PRO A 177 -37.86 16.79 -4.09
CA PRO A 177 -38.80 16.17 -3.15
C PRO A 177 -38.42 14.74 -2.74
N ASP A 178 -37.78 13.99 -3.64
CA ASP A 178 -37.34 12.60 -3.44
C ASP A 178 -36.00 12.47 -2.69
N LYS A 179 -35.39 13.58 -2.29
CA LYS A 179 -34.08 13.59 -1.61
C LYS A 179 -34.25 13.78 -0.10
N LYS A 180 -33.34 13.17 0.65
CA LYS A 180 -33.20 13.37 2.09
C LYS A 180 -32.58 14.75 2.36
N ILE A 181 -33.03 15.44 3.40
CA ILE A 181 -32.49 16.77 3.77
C ILE A 181 -30.97 16.72 4.01
N GLY A 182 -30.46 15.71 4.70
CA GLY A 182 -29.02 15.54 4.94
C GLY A 182 -28.21 15.41 3.64
N ALA A 183 -28.79 14.82 2.58
CA ALA A 183 -28.13 14.71 1.28
C ALA A 183 -28.08 16.06 0.55
N ILE A 184 -29.14 16.87 0.64
CA ILE A 184 -29.16 18.23 0.08
C ILE A 184 -28.12 19.12 0.77
N LEU A 185 -28.06 19.08 2.10
CA LEU A 185 -27.05 19.82 2.86
C LEU A 185 -25.63 19.36 2.50
N ALA A 186 -25.42 18.05 2.33
CA ALA A 186 -24.10 17.49 2.09
C ALA A 186 -23.57 17.83 0.70
N VAL A 187 -24.41 17.67 -0.33
CA VAL A 187 -24.01 17.73 -1.74
C VAL A 187 -24.26 19.12 -2.33
N ASN A 188 -25.51 19.60 -2.27
CA ASN A 188 -25.91 20.85 -2.92
C ASN A 188 -25.35 22.07 -2.20
N LEU A 189 -25.32 22.02 -0.86
CA LEU A 189 -24.78 23.11 -0.01
C LEU A 189 -23.33 22.89 0.42
N GLY A 190 -22.73 21.73 0.10
CA GLY A 190 -21.28 21.51 0.27
C GLY A 190 -20.80 21.27 1.70
N PHE A 191 -21.69 21.00 2.66
CA PHE A 191 -21.30 20.72 4.05
C PHE A 191 -20.62 19.35 4.23
N GLY A 192 -20.83 18.43 3.29
CA GLY A 192 -20.45 17.02 3.46
C GLY A 192 -21.30 16.30 4.53
N PRO A 193 -21.18 14.97 4.67
CA PRO A 193 -22.07 14.18 5.51
C PRO A 193 -22.04 14.58 7.00
N LEU A 194 -20.85 14.76 7.57
CA LEU A 194 -20.65 15.04 8.99
C LEU A 194 -21.36 16.33 9.43
N TYR A 195 -21.07 17.45 8.75
CA TYR A 195 -21.66 18.74 9.12
C TYR A 195 -23.14 18.82 8.76
N SER A 196 -23.60 18.12 7.73
CA SER A 196 -25.04 18.02 7.44
C SER A 196 -25.81 17.36 8.57
N SER A 197 -25.27 16.27 9.12
CA SER A 197 -25.85 15.60 10.28
C SER A 197 -25.81 16.49 11.52
N GLU A 198 -24.71 17.23 11.75
CA GLU A 198 -24.61 18.18 12.86
C GLU A 198 -25.66 19.31 12.73
N ILE A 199 -25.82 19.90 11.55
CA ILE A 199 -26.84 20.93 11.29
C ILE A 199 -28.24 20.40 11.61
N CYS A 200 -28.54 19.18 11.15
CA CYS A 200 -29.82 18.52 11.41
C CYS A 200 -30.05 18.26 12.90
N GLU A 201 -29.01 17.79 13.61
CA GLU A 201 -29.04 17.51 15.05
C GLU A 201 -29.23 18.78 15.89
N ILE A 202 -28.56 19.88 15.54
CA ILE A 202 -28.76 21.19 16.20
C ILE A 202 -30.17 21.72 15.90
N ALA A 203 -30.64 21.58 14.66
CA ALA A 203 -31.97 22.04 14.25
C ALA A 203 -33.11 21.18 14.83
N GLY A 204 -32.81 19.99 15.37
CA GLY A 204 -33.81 19.02 15.84
C GLY A 204 -34.62 18.40 14.71
N VAL A 205 -34.04 18.25 13.51
CA VAL A 205 -34.69 17.69 12.32
C VAL A 205 -33.97 16.40 11.92
N ALA A 206 -34.71 15.31 11.72
CA ALA A 206 -34.12 14.04 11.29
C ALA A 206 -33.47 14.17 9.89
N GLN A 207 -32.19 13.82 9.78
CA GLN A 207 -31.40 13.98 8.55
C GLN A 207 -31.90 13.17 7.36
N ASP A 208 -32.64 12.08 7.62
CA ASP A 208 -33.17 11.15 6.62
C ASP A 208 -34.59 11.47 6.18
N LYS A 209 -35.19 12.53 6.74
CA LYS A 209 -36.49 13.06 6.32
C LYS A 209 -36.41 13.55 4.88
N MET A 210 -37.43 13.21 4.09
CA MET A 210 -37.51 13.63 2.68
C MET A 210 -37.84 15.13 2.58
N CYS A 211 -37.34 15.80 1.56
CA CYS A 211 -37.49 17.25 1.41
C CYS A 211 -38.96 17.68 1.27
N ASP A 212 -39.82 16.85 0.69
CA ASP A 212 -41.26 17.09 0.61
C ASP A 212 -41.98 16.99 1.97
N GLN A 213 -41.36 16.32 2.94
CA GLN A 213 -41.84 16.20 4.31
C GLN A 213 -41.33 17.35 5.21
N ILE A 214 -40.36 18.15 4.75
CA ILE A 214 -39.82 19.29 5.52
C ILE A 214 -40.83 20.44 5.49
N GLY A 215 -41.43 20.70 6.66
CA GLY A 215 -42.33 21.84 6.84
C GLY A 215 -41.57 23.17 6.92
N PHE A 216 -42.32 24.28 6.84
CA PHE A 216 -41.75 25.63 6.91
C PHE A 216 -40.95 25.86 8.21
N GLU A 217 -41.47 25.39 9.35
CA GLU A 217 -40.78 25.55 10.64
C GLU A 217 -39.43 24.83 10.69
N ASP A 218 -39.37 23.59 10.19
CA ASP A 218 -38.14 22.81 10.09
C ASP A 218 -37.12 23.50 9.16
N ALA A 219 -37.59 24.00 8.01
CA ALA A 219 -36.74 24.74 7.07
C ALA A 219 -36.14 26.00 7.71
N VAL A 220 -36.94 26.75 8.50
CA VAL A 220 -36.47 27.92 9.26
C VAL A 220 -35.42 27.52 10.30
N LYS A 221 -35.63 26.42 11.04
CA LYS A 221 -34.65 25.94 12.04
C LYS A 221 -33.32 25.60 11.38
N ILE A 222 -33.34 24.83 10.30
CA ILE A 222 -32.13 24.44 9.56
C ILE A 222 -31.41 25.68 9.01
N HIS A 223 -32.14 26.58 8.36
CA HIS A 223 -31.58 27.79 7.76
C HIS A 223 -30.91 28.69 8.81
N LYS A 224 -31.54 28.88 9.98
CA LYS A 224 -30.94 29.62 11.10
C LYS A 224 -29.64 29.01 11.61
N VAL A 225 -29.56 27.68 11.70
CA VAL A 225 -28.32 27.00 12.11
C VAL A 225 -27.21 27.27 11.08
N ILE A 226 -27.53 27.20 9.79
CA ILE A 226 -26.59 27.51 8.72
C ILE A 226 -26.06 28.95 8.83
N GLU A 227 -26.91 29.95 9.04
CA GLU A 227 -26.54 31.38 9.11
C GLU A 227 -25.52 31.73 10.21
N VAL A 228 -25.42 30.89 11.25
CA VAL A 228 -24.53 31.13 12.40
C VAL A 228 -23.37 30.14 12.47
N LEU A 229 -23.38 29.08 11.66
CA LEU A 229 -22.40 28.00 11.75
C LEU A 229 -20.97 28.47 11.52
N ASP A 230 -20.75 29.44 10.64
CA ASP A 230 -19.41 29.99 10.40
C ASP A 230 -18.98 31.02 11.44
N LYS A 231 -19.85 31.39 12.38
CA LYS A 231 -19.56 32.31 13.49
C LYS A 231 -19.29 31.56 14.79
N VAL A 232 -19.44 30.24 14.81
CA VAL A 232 -19.07 29.41 15.96
C VAL A 232 -17.60 29.68 16.32
N PRO A 233 -17.28 29.93 17.61
CA PRO A 233 -15.89 30.12 18.03
C PRO A 233 -15.03 28.90 17.68
N LEU A 234 -13.79 29.15 17.29
CA LEU A 234 -12.82 28.07 17.09
C LEU A 234 -12.54 27.39 18.44
N GLN A 235 -12.80 26.08 18.48
CA GLN A 235 -12.41 25.18 19.57
C GLN A 235 -11.98 23.86 18.91
N PRO A 236 -10.77 23.83 18.32
CA PRO A 236 -10.36 22.70 17.48
C PRO A 236 -10.29 21.39 18.26
N VAL A 237 -10.83 20.32 17.69
CA VAL A 237 -10.94 19.03 18.36
C VAL A 237 -10.60 17.85 17.45
N ILE A 238 -10.04 16.81 18.05
CA ILE A 238 -9.81 15.50 17.43
C ILE A 238 -10.68 14.46 18.13
N TYR A 239 -11.47 13.73 17.35
CA TYR A 239 -12.15 12.49 17.68
C TYR A 239 -11.35 11.31 17.11
N ASP A 240 -11.70 10.08 17.50
CA ASP A 240 -11.07 8.84 17.00
C ASP A 240 -10.98 8.81 15.46
N LYS A 241 -12.11 9.08 14.80
CA LYS A 241 -12.24 8.99 13.33
C LYS A 241 -12.42 10.34 12.63
N ASN A 242 -12.42 11.46 13.35
CA ASN A 242 -12.75 12.77 12.80
C ASN A 242 -11.93 13.89 13.43
N VAL A 243 -11.79 15.00 12.70
CA VAL A 243 -11.24 16.27 13.20
C VAL A 243 -12.19 17.39 12.79
N SER A 244 -12.39 18.37 13.67
CA SER A 244 -13.36 19.45 13.48
C SER A 244 -12.88 20.77 14.11
N PRO A 245 -13.26 21.94 13.57
CA PRO A 245 -12.86 23.23 14.14
C PRO A 245 -13.60 23.59 15.44
N PHE A 246 -14.65 22.83 15.80
CA PHE A 246 -15.41 22.95 17.05
C PHE A 246 -16.02 21.58 17.45
N PRO A 247 -16.37 21.35 18.73
CA PRO A 247 -17.06 20.14 19.16
C PRO A 247 -18.39 19.93 18.44
N LEU A 248 -18.64 18.69 18.00
CA LEU A 248 -19.86 18.27 17.31
C LEU A 248 -20.77 17.48 18.23
N LYS A 249 -22.03 17.88 18.36
CA LYS A 249 -23.03 17.22 19.19
C LYS A 249 -23.25 15.76 18.76
N ILE A 250 -23.23 15.49 17.45
CA ILE A 250 -23.42 14.12 16.92
C ILE A 250 -22.30 13.14 17.28
N LEU A 251 -21.11 13.62 17.67
CA LEU A 251 -19.97 12.79 18.05
C LEU A 251 -19.77 12.72 19.58
N GLY A 252 -20.56 13.47 20.36
CA GLY A 252 -20.48 13.51 21.82
C GLY A 252 -19.17 14.12 22.34
N ASP A 253 -18.86 13.79 23.61
CA ASP A 253 -17.76 14.43 24.37
C ASP A 253 -16.43 13.67 24.31
N GLY A 254 -16.33 12.61 23.51
CA GLY A 254 -15.13 11.77 23.37
C GLY A 254 -14.01 12.38 22.54
N PHE A 255 -13.75 13.68 22.69
CA PHE A 255 -12.75 14.42 21.91
C PHE A 255 -11.56 14.90 22.75
N ARG A 256 -10.48 15.26 22.05
CA ARG A 256 -9.35 16.00 22.61
C ARG A 256 -9.27 17.38 21.99
N GLU A 257 -9.17 18.40 22.82
CA GLU A 257 -8.97 19.79 22.38
C GLU A 257 -7.53 20.01 21.90
N MET A 258 -7.37 20.92 20.94
CA MET A 258 -6.11 21.26 20.30
C MET A 258 -5.90 22.78 20.29
N GLU A 259 -4.64 23.22 20.25
CA GLU A 259 -4.27 24.64 20.30
C GLU A 259 -4.78 25.44 19.09
N SER A 260 -4.70 24.86 17.89
CA SER A 260 -5.15 25.46 16.65
C SER A 260 -5.79 24.42 15.74
N PHE A 261 -6.55 24.87 14.74
CA PHE A 261 -7.17 23.95 13.80
C PHE A 261 -6.13 23.31 12.88
N SER A 262 -5.09 24.06 12.51
CA SER A 262 -3.93 23.47 11.83
C SER A 262 -3.26 22.38 12.68
N ASP A 263 -3.06 22.58 13.98
CA ASP A 263 -2.45 21.56 14.85
C ASP A 263 -3.34 20.32 14.96
N ALA A 264 -4.67 20.49 14.99
CA ALA A 264 -5.62 19.39 14.98
C ALA A 264 -5.57 18.58 13.67
N LEU A 265 -5.56 19.27 12.52
CA LEU A 265 -5.46 18.66 11.19
C LEU A 265 -4.12 17.94 11.00
N ASP A 266 -3.00 18.57 11.42
CA ASP A 266 -1.65 18.01 11.33
C ASP A 266 -1.54 16.72 12.13
N GLU A 267 -1.97 16.71 13.39
CA GLU A 267 -1.90 15.52 14.23
C GLU A 267 -2.80 14.39 13.69
N PHE A 268 -4.05 14.70 13.33
CA PHE A 268 -5.01 13.71 12.85
C PHE A 268 -4.58 13.06 11.52
N PHE A 269 -4.25 13.87 10.50
CA PHE A 269 -3.90 13.33 9.19
C PHE A 269 -2.50 12.72 9.15
N SER A 270 -1.55 13.24 9.92
CA SER A 270 -0.23 12.61 10.02
C SER A 270 -0.30 11.23 10.67
N GLN A 271 -1.15 11.06 11.68
CA GLN A 271 -1.33 9.74 12.32
C GLN A 271 -1.90 8.72 11.34
N GLN A 272 -2.89 9.09 10.54
CA GLN A 272 -3.41 8.22 9.48
C GLN A 272 -2.33 7.83 8.46
N GLU A 273 -1.52 8.80 8.02
CA GLU A 273 -0.45 8.54 7.06
C GLU A 273 0.60 7.57 7.64
N ILE A 274 0.93 7.70 8.93
CA ILE A 274 1.81 6.77 9.66
C ILE A 274 1.21 5.35 9.71
N GLU A 275 -0.08 5.23 10.00
CA GLU A 275 -0.77 3.93 10.10
C GLU A 275 -0.84 3.23 8.74
N ILE A 276 -1.15 3.97 7.67
CA ILE A 276 -1.13 3.46 6.29
C ILE A 276 0.26 2.94 5.93
N VAL A 277 1.29 3.75 6.18
CA VAL A 277 2.68 3.37 5.91
C VAL A 277 3.05 2.11 6.68
N LYS A 278 2.75 2.03 7.98
CA LYS A 278 3.01 0.83 8.81
C LYS A 278 2.35 -0.43 8.25
N GLU A 279 1.11 -0.35 7.79
CA GLU A 279 0.42 -1.51 7.23
C GLU A 279 1.02 -1.93 5.88
N GLU A 280 1.45 -0.98 5.04
CA GLU A 280 2.17 -1.28 3.80
C GLU A 280 3.54 -1.96 4.06
N VAL A 281 4.27 -1.49 5.08
CA VAL A 281 5.52 -2.13 5.53
C VAL A 281 5.24 -3.58 5.92
N LYS A 282 4.27 -3.78 6.80
CA LYS A 282 3.92 -5.08 7.35
C LYS A 282 3.53 -6.05 6.24
N LYS A 283 2.71 -5.60 5.29
CA LYS A 283 2.33 -6.41 4.12
C LYS A 283 3.55 -6.78 3.26
N THR A 284 4.45 -5.84 3.02
CA THR A 284 5.67 -6.10 2.24
C THR A 284 6.57 -7.14 2.91
N VAL A 285 6.73 -7.04 4.23
CA VAL A 285 7.49 -8.01 5.03
C VAL A 285 6.83 -9.39 4.99
N GLU A 286 5.50 -9.46 5.14
CA GLU A 286 4.77 -10.74 5.07
C GLU A 286 4.89 -11.39 3.68
N GLU A 287 4.77 -10.62 2.59
CA GLU A 287 4.98 -11.12 1.23
C GLU A 287 6.40 -11.64 0.99
N GLN A 288 7.42 -11.01 1.60
CA GLN A 288 8.81 -11.48 1.53
C GLN A 288 8.99 -12.76 2.35
N LYS A 289 8.39 -12.81 3.54
CA LYS A 289 8.39 -13.98 4.43
C LYS A 289 7.79 -15.20 3.73
N GLU A 290 6.58 -15.07 3.17
CA GLU A 290 5.92 -16.16 2.43
C GLU A 290 6.77 -16.67 1.26
N LYS A 291 7.49 -15.78 0.55
CA LYS A 291 8.37 -16.19 -0.54
C LYS A 291 9.53 -17.04 -0.04
N ILE A 292 10.15 -16.66 1.07
CA ILE A 292 11.26 -17.40 1.67
C ILE A 292 10.76 -18.74 2.24
N GLU A 293 9.63 -18.75 2.95
CA GLU A 293 9.02 -19.98 3.48
C GLU A 293 8.72 -21.00 2.38
N ARG A 294 8.19 -20.56 1.23
CA ARG A 294 7.97 -21.44 0.06
C ARG A 294 9.26 -22.01 -0.50
N ILE A 295 10.38 -21.30 -0.44
CA ILE A 295 11.68 -21.81 -0.86
C ILE A 295 12.16 -22.88 0.13
N ILE A 296 12.04 -22.61 1.44
CA ILE A 296 12.41 -23.55 2.51
C ILE A 296 11.60 -24.85 2.39
N THR A 297 10.29 -24.78 2.18
CA THR A 297 9.44 -25.98 1.98
C THR A 297 9.94 -26.84 0.81
N LYS A 298 10.31 -26.22 -0.32
CA LYS A 298 10.86 -26.95 -1.46
C LYS A 298 12.24 -27.55 -1.18
N GLN A 299 13.05 -26.88 -0.38
CA GLN A 299 14.35 -27.40 0.07
C GLN A 299 14.15 -28.58 1.02
N ASP A 300 13.15 -28.55 1.90
CA ASP A 300 12.79 -29.69 2.76
C ASP A 300 12.36 -30.92 1.96
N GLU A 301 11.45 -30.75 1.00
CA GLU A 301 11.03 -31.83 0.09
C GLU A 301 12.23 -32.41 -0.69
N ALA A 302 13.14 -31.54 -1.16
CA ALA A 302 14.35 -31.96 -1.86
C ALA A 302 15.32 -32.71 -0.93
N ALA A 303 15.51 -32.24 0.31
CA ALA A 303 16.35 -32.87 1.31
C ALA A 303 15.82 -34.27 1.68
N GLU A 304 14.51 -34.41 1.91
CA GLU A 304 13.88 -35.70 2.16
C GLU A 304 14.09 -36.68 1.00
N LYS A 305 13.93 -36.22 -0.24
CA LYS A 305 14.20 -37.02 -1.44
C LYS A 305 15.65 -37.51 -1.48
N TRP A 306 16.63 -36.63 -1.24
CA TRP A 306 18.04 -37.02 -1.26
C TRP A 306 18.40 -37.96 -0.11
N ARG A 307 17.87 -37.72 1.10
CA ARG A 307 17.99 -38.65 2.24
C ARG A 307 17.49 -40.04 1.89
N ARG A 308 16.34 -40.13 1.24
CA ARG A 308 15.75 -41.41 0.82
C ARG A 308 16.65 -42.15 -0.17
N ILE A 309 17.15 -41.44 -1.19
CA ILE A 309 18.06 -42.02 -2.20
C ILE A 309 19.37 -42.47 -1.55
N GLU A 310 19.96 -41.66 -0.67
CA GLU A 310 21.18 -42.03 0.05
C GLU A 310 20.98 -43.33 0.84
N GLN A 311 19.88 -43.41 1.60
CA GLN A 311 19.57 -44.58 2.42
C GLN A 311 19.30 -45.81 1.55
N GLU A 312 18.43 -45.70 0.54
CA GLU A 312 18.09 -46.81 -0.37
C GLU A 312 19.33 -47.34 -1.10
N SER A 313 20.19 -46.46 -1.63
CA SER A 313 21.43 -46.85 -2.31
C SER A 313 22.42 -47.51 -1.36
N ARG A 314 22.61 -46.97 -0.15
CA ARG A 314 23.50 -47.58 0.85
C ARG A 314 23.00 -48.96 1.27
N GLU A 315 21.71 -49.09 1.56
CA GLU A 315 21.10 -50.37 1.92
C GLU A 315 21.19 -51.38 0.77
N ALA A 316 21.07 -50.95 -0.49
CA ALA A 316 21.25 -51.82 -1.65
C ALA A 316 22.69 -52.36 -1.72
N ALA A 317 23.70 -51.49 -1.56
CA ALA A 317 25.11 -51.90 -1.53
C ALA A 317 25.38 -52.91 -0.41
N GLU A 318 24.92 -52.64 0.82
CA GLU A 318 25.06 -53.54 1.96
C GLU A 318 24.34 -54.89 1.74
N THR A 319 23.19 -54.87 1.05
CA THR A 319 22.42 -56.08 0.71
C THR A 319 23.16 -56.91 -0.34
N ILE A 320 23.78 -56.30 -1.35
CA ILE A 320 24.61 -57.01 -2.34
C ILE A 320 25.73 -57.75 -1.63
N TYR A 321 26.44 -57.12 -0.69
CA TYR A 321 27.49 -57.80 0.09
C TYR A 321 26.94 -58.89 1.01
N LYS A 322 25.76 -58.67 1.62
CA LYS A 322 25.12 -59.69 2.47
C LYS A 322 24.77 -60.96 1.69
N TYR A 323 24.32 -60.80 0.45
CA TYR A 323 23.93 -61.90 -0.44
C TYR A 323 24.98 -62.18 -1.52
N TYR A 324 26.26 -61.89 -1.24
CA TYR A 324 27.36 -61.92 -2.20
C TYR A 324 27.38 -63.20 -3.05
N SER A 325 27.32 -64.38 -2.40
CA SER A 325 27.38 -65.68 -3.09
C SER A 325 26.21 -65.90 -4.06
N ILE A 326 25.02 -65.41 -3.74
CA ILE A 326 23.84 -65.52 -4.62
C ILE A 326 24.02 -64.62 -5.84
N VAL A 327 24.45 -63.37 -5.63
CA VAL A 327 24.69 -62.42 -6.72
C VAL A 327 25.80 -62.92 -7.65
N GLU A 328 26.90 -63.42 -7.09
CA GLU A 328 28.00 -64.03 -7.84
C GLU A 328 27.54 -65.23 -8.66
N GLY A 329 26.76 -66.13 -8.06
CA GLY A 329 26.19 -67.30 -8.74
C GLY A 329 25.28 -66.92 -9.92
N VAL A 330 24.42 -65.90 -9.75
CA VAL A 330 23.58 -65.37 -10.83
C VAL A 330 24.42 -64.79 -11.96
N LEU A 331 25.41 -63.94 -11.64
CA LEU A 331 26.29 -63.31 -12.62
C LEU A 331 27.07 -64.36 -13.43
N GLU A 332 27.66 -65.35 -12.76
CA GLU A 332 28.35 -66.44 -13.41
C GLU A 332 27.43 -67.33 -14.26
N GLY A 333 26.23 -67.63 -13.76
CA GLY A 333 25.24 -68.44 -14.47
C GLY A 333 24.82 -67.78 -15.79
N ILE A 334 24.47 -66.49 -15.74
CA ILE A 334 24.12 -65.71 -16.93
C ILE A 334 25.31 -65.59 -17.88
N LYS A 335 26.53 -65.34 -17.36
CA LYS A 335 27.75 -65.26 -18.17
C LYS A 335 28.04 -66.57 -18.90
N LYS A 336 28.01 -67.71 -18.20
CA LYS A 336 28.19 -69.05 -18.79
C LYS A 336 27.14 -69.31 -19.87
N ALA A 337 25.88 -68.96 -19.61
CA ALA A 337 24.80 -69.13 -20.58
C ALA A 337 25.02 -68.29 -21.85
N LYS A 338 25.48 -67.04 -21.70
CA LYS A 338 25.85 -66.17 -22.82
C LYS A 338 27.09 -66.65 -23.58
N ASP A 339 28.12 -67.14 -22.89
CA ASP A 339 29.33 -67.70 -23.51
C ASP A 339 29.03 -68.98 -24.31
N MET A 340 27.99 -69.73 -23.92
CA MET A 340 27.46 -70.88 -24.68
C MET A 340 26.59 -70.49 -25.88
N GLY A 341 26.39 -69.19 -26.13
CA GLY A 341 25.63 -68.67 -27.28
C GLY A 341 24.10 -68.74 -27.12
N LEU A 342 23.58 -68.86 -25.89
CA LEU A 342 22.13 -68.93 -25.66
C LEU A 342 21.48 -67.55 -25.85
N GLU A 343 20.33 -67.56 -26.53
CA GLU A 343 19.49 -66.38 -26.67
C GLU A 343 18.74 -66.08 -25.36
N TRP A 344 18.33 -64.82 -25.15
CA TRP A 344 17.74 -64.40 -23.88
C TRP A 344 16.46 -65.17 -23.50
N ASP A 345 15.64 -65.53 -24.49
CA ASP A 345 14.44 -66.34 -24.27
C ASP A 345 14.78 -67.75 -23.74
N GLU A 346 15.90 -68.32 -24.19
CA GLU A 346 16.38 -69.62 -23.72
C GLU A 346 16.94 -69.52 -22.29
N ILE A 347 17.63 -68.42 -21.98
CA ILE A 347 18.14 -68.13 -20.63
C ILE A 347 16.99 -67.98 -19.64
N LYS A 348 15.95 -67.21 -19.99
CA LYS A 348 14.75 -67.06 -19.14
C LYS A 348 14.05 -68.39 -18.90
N LYS A 349 13.92 -69.22 -19.94
CA LYS A 349 13.29 -70.53 -19.83
C LYS A 349 14.08 -71.46 -18.90
N LYS A 350 15.41 -71.47 -19.00
CA LYS A 350 16.27 -72.24 -18.09
C LYS A 350 16.13 -71.77 -16.65
N ILE A 351 16.16 -70.46 -16.41
CA ILE A 351 15.96 -69.89 -15.06
C ILE A 351 14.59 -70.30 -14.48
N GLN A 352 13.54 -70.37 -15.29
CA GLN A 352 12.21 -70.81 -14.83
C GLN A 352 12.12 -72.31 -14.53
N GLU A 353 12.92 -73.14 -15.20
CA GLU A 353 13.00 -74.58 -14.99
C GLU A 353 13.98 -74.96 -13.87
N GLU A 354 14.82 -74.01 -13.45
CA GLU A 354 15.88 -74.17 -12.45
C GLU A 354 15.39 -73.75 -11.06
N GLY A 355 15.32 -74.71 -10.13
CA GLY A 355 14.90 -74.48 -8.73
C GLY A 355 16.05 -74.11 -7.80
N SER A 356 17.05 -73.38 -8.30
CA SER A 356 18.20 -72.94 -7.50
C SER A 356 17.88 -71.63 -6.77
N PRO A 357 18.48 -71.37 -5.58
CA PRO A 357 18.35 -70.09 -4.90
C PRO A 357 18.75 -68.87 -5.77
N GLU A 358 19.69 -69.06 -6.68
CA GLU A 358 20.14 -68.08 -7.67
C GLU A 358 19.05 -67.79 -8.71
N ALA A 359 18.39 -68.82 -9.24
CA ALA A 359 17.30 -68.65 -10.21
C ALA A 359 16.04 -68.06 -9.57
N GLU A 360 15.69 -68.49 -8.35
CA GLU A 360 14.50 -68.02 -7.62
C GLU A 360 14.57 -66.54 -7.23
N CYS A 361 15.77 -65.99 -7.03
CA CYS A 361 15.93 -64.58 -6.70
C CYS A 361 15.81 -63.65 -7.91
N ILE A 362 15.86 -64.15 -9.15
CA ILE A 362 15.76 -63.32 -10.36
C ILE A 362 14.29 -62.94 -10.60
N LYS A 363 13.98 -61.66 -10.43
CA LYS A 363 12.63 -61.12 -10.63
C LYS A 363 12.37 -60.64 -12.05
N GLU A 364 13.35 -59.96 -12.64
CA GLU A 364 13.24 -59.34 -13.96
C GLU A 364 14.60 -59.35 -14.67
N ILE A 365 14.60 -59.54 -15.99
CA ILE A 365 15.79 -59.40 -16.84
C ILE A 365 15.50 -58.34 -17.89
N ARG A 366 16.27 -57.25 -17.85
CA ARG A 366 16.22 -56.14 -18.82
C ARG A 366 17.38 -56.28 -19.79
N GLU A 367 17.11 -57.01 -20.86
CA GLU A 367 18.10 -57.47 -21.84
C GLU A 367 18.87 -56.33 -22.51
N HIS A 368 18.15 -55.29 -22.92
CA HIS A 368 18.71 -54.14 -23.63
C HIS A 368 19.69 -53.36 -22.75
N ASP A 369 19.37 -53.24 -21.46
CA ASP A 369 20.15 -52.47 -20.51
C ASP A 369 21.29 -53.31 -19.89
N GLY A 370 21.23 -54.65 -20.04
CA GLY A 370 22.18 -55.56 -19.41
C GLY A 370 21.99 -55.66 -17.90
N VAL A 371 20.77 -55.47 -17.41
CA VAL A 371 20.45 -55.41 -15.98
C VAL A 371 19.54 -56.57 -15.60
N VAL A 372 19.81 -57.20 -14.47
CA VAL A 372 18.91 -58.13 -13.80
C VAL A 372 18.45 -57.56 -12.47
N VAL A 373 17.15 -57.67 -12.18
CA VAL A 373 16.56 -57.27 -10.91
C VAL A 373 16.49 -58.50 -10.03
N LEU A 374 17.22 -58.50 -8.91
CA LEU A 374 17.23 -59.59 -7.95
C LEU A 374 16.41 -59.21 -6.72
N ASN A 375 15.53 -60.11 -6.26
CA ASN A 375 14.90 -59.99 -4.95
C ASN A 375 15.84 -60.55 -3.88
N LEU A 376 16.55 -59.67 -3.19
CA LEU A 376 17.53 -60.01 -2.16
C LEU A 376 16.98 -59.61 -0.79
N GLY A 377 16.57 -60.59 0.01
CA GLY A 377 16.02 -60.34 1.35
C GLY A 377 14.74 -59.50 1.35
N GLY A 378 13.91 -59.64 0.30
CA GLY A 378 12.66 -58.88 0.14
C GLY A 378 12.81 -57.53 -0.53
N LYS A 379 14.02 -57.14 -0.97
CA LYS A 379 14.28 -55.91 -1.73
C LYS A 379 14.65 -56.23 -3.17
N ASP A 380 14.11 -55.47 -4.10
CA ASP A 380 14.47 -55.57 -5.51
C ASP A 380 15.69 -54.69 -5.80
N ILE A 381 16.79 -55.31 -6.24
CA ILE A 381 18.07 -54.63 -6.49
C ILE A 381 18.50 -54.90 -7.93
N GLU A 382 18.83 -53.83 -8.65
CA GLU A 382 19.35 -53.91 -10.02
C GLU A 382 20.84 -54.25 -10.01
N ILE A 383 21.21 -55.29 -10.75
CA ILE A 383 22.57 -55.78 -10.92
C ILE A 383 22.92 -55.74 -12.42
N ASP A 384 23.99 -55.03 -12.76
CA ASP A 384 24.57 -55.02 -14.11
C ASP A 384 25.37 -56.30 -14.32
N ILE A 385 24.95 -57.11 -15.30
CA ILE A 385 25.56 -58.42 -15.59
C ILE A 385 26.97 -58.32 -16.16
N ARG A 386 27.38 -57.12 -16.59
CA ARG A 386 28.69 -56.85 -17.19
C ARG A 386 29.73 -56.50 -16.12
N LYS A 387 29.31 -56.32 -14.87
CA LYS A 387 30.12 -55.91 -13.73
C LYS A 387 30.24 -57.04 -12.70
N SER A 388 31.33 -57.02 -11.95
CA SER A 388 31.51 -57.87 -10.76
C SER A 388 30.52 -57.50 -9.63
N VAL A 389 30.45 -58.34 -8.60
CA VAL A 389 29.61 -58.06 -7.42
C VAL A 389 30.09 -56.78 -6.73
N GLU A 390 31.40 -56.60 -6.61
CA GLU A 390 32.01 -55.42 -6.02
C GLU A 390 31.74 -54.16 -6.84
N GLU A 391 31.87 -54.21 -8.17
CA GLU A 391 31.58 -53.07 -9.03
C GLU A 391 30.09 -52.68 -9.02
N ASN A 392 29.19 -53.64 -8.83
CA ASN A 392 27.77 -53.39 -8.63
C ASN A 392 27.51 -52.71 -7.28
N ALA A 393 28.09 -53.22 -6.18
CA ALA A 393 27.95 -52.62 -4.87
C ALA A 393 28.59 -51.21 -4.81
N GLU A 394 29.77 -51.02 -5.43
CA GLU A 394 30.48 -49.74 -5.50
C GLU A 394 29.67 -48.68 -6.24
N LYS A 395 28.94 -49.04 -7.30
CA LYS A 395 28.02 -48.13 -7.99
C LYS A 395 26.99 -47.55 -7.02
N TYR A 396 26.37 -48.40 -6.20
CA TYR A 396 25.39 -47.95 -5.21
C TYR A 396 26.02 -47.12 -4.09
N TYR A 397 27.26 -47.41 -3.67
CA TYR A 397 27.99 -46.54 -2.74
C TYR A 397 28.31 -45.16 -3.33
N GLU A 398 28.71 -45.08 -4.60
CA GLU A 398 28.93 -43.81 -5.28
C GLU A 398 27.62 -43.03 -5.48
N ASP A 399 26.50 -43.72 -5.78
CA ASP A 399 25.16 -43.11 -5.83
C ASP A 399 24.77 -42.54 -4.46
N ALA A 400 24.99 -43.28 -3.37
CA ALA A 400 24.73 -42.82 -2.01
C ALA A 400 25.60 -41.60 -1.64
N LYS A 401 26.89 -41.64 -1.98
CA LYS A 401 27.83 -40.53 -1.75
C LYS A 401 27.45 -39.29 -2.55
N TRP A 402 26.98 -39.47 -3.79
CA TRP A 402 26.47 -38.37 -4.60
C TRP A 402 25.19 -37.77 -4.00
N ALA A 403 24.25 -38.61 -3.57
CA ALA A 403 23.03 -38.18 -2.89
C ALA A 403 23.33 -37.42 -1.59
N ARG A 404 24.29 -37.89 -0.78
CA ARG A 404 24.77 -37.18 0.42
C ARG A 404 25.29 -35.80 0.08
N ARG A 405 26.15 -35.67 -0.93
CA ARG A 405 26.71 -34.38 -1.35
C ARG A 405 25.63 -33.41 -1.84
N LYS A 406 24.55 -33.94 -2.44
CA LYS A 406 23.37 -33.14 -2.82
C LYS A 406 22.54 -32.74 -1.62
N LEU A 407 22.37 -33.63 -0.64
CA LEU A 407 21.70 -33.33 0.63
C LEU A 407 22.42 -32.20 1.36
N GLU A 408 23.73 -32.31 1.56
CA GLU A 408 24.56 -31.28 2.21
C GLU A 408 24.37 -29.90 1.57
N GLY A 409 24.46 -29.81 0.24
CA GLY A 409 24.26 -28.54 -0.46
C GLY A 409 22.83 -27.98 -0.39
N VAL A 410 21.81 -28.83 -0.24
CA VAL A 410 20.42 -28.38 -0.01
C VAL A 410 20.25 -27.88 1.43
N GLU A 411 20.84 -28.56 2.40
CA GLU A 411 20.81 -28.19 3.81
C GLU A 411 21.54 -26.86 4.06
N GLU A 412 22.74 -26.68 3.51
CA GLU A 412 23.47 -25.40 3.55
C GLU A 412 22.63 -24.26 2.95
N ALA A 413 22.09 -24.46 1.75
CA ALA A 413 21.24 -23.46 1.11
C ALA A 413 19.97 -23.19 1.93
N LYS A 414 19.45 -24.17 2.68
CA LYS A 414 18.29 -23.99 3.54
C LYS A 414 18.64 -23.13 4.76
N GLU A 415 19.79 -23.39 5.40
CA GLU A 415 20.28 -22.59 6.52
C GLU A 415 20.42 -21.11 6.15
N GLU A 416 20.97 -20.79 4.97
CA GLU A 416 21.05 -19.41 4.46
C GLU A 416 19.65 -18.75 4.35
N HIS A 417 18.63 -19.50 3.91
CA HIS A 417 17.27 -18.98 3.79
C HIS A 417 16.59 -18.82 5.16
N ILE A 418 16.87 -19.70 6.12
CA ILE A 418 16.41 -19.55 7.52
C ILE A 418 17.04 -18.32 8.15
N GLU A 419 18.35 -18.13 8.03
CA GLU A 419 19.03 -16.94 8.56
C GLU A 419 18.49 -15.65 7.93
N LYS A 420 18.20 -15.68 6.63
CA LYS A 420 17.56 -14.56 5.92
C LYS A 420 16.14 -14.28 6.43
N LEU A 421 15.40 -15.32 6.81
CA LEU A 421 14.05 -15.20 7.38
C LEU A 421 14.10 -14.57 8.78
N GLU A 422 15.03 -15.01 9.63
CA GLU A 422 15.22 -14.49 10.99
C GLU A 422 15.70 -13.04 11.00
N ASN A 423 16.53 -12.67 10.03
CA ASN A 423 17.08 -11.32 9.89
C ASN A 423 16.24 -10.41 8.97
N LEU A 424 15.04 -10.82 8.57
CA LEU A 424 14.20 -10.02 7.69
C LEU A 424 13.76 -8.73 8.39
N LYS A 425 14.28 -7.60 7.90
CA LYS A 425 13.95 -6.27 8.41
C LYS A 425 12.95 -5.55 7.50
N PRO A 426 12.15 -4.63 8.07
CA PRO A 426 11.42 -3.65 7.28
C PRO A 426 12.35 -2.95 6.28
N PRO A 427 11.89 -2.61 5.06
CA PRO A 427 12.66 -1.81 4.14
C PRO A 427 13.12 -0.48 4.79
N GLU A 428 14.39 -0.12 4.61
CA GLU A 428 14.96 1.10 5.21
C GLU A 428 14.39 2.40 4.60
N ASP A 429 13.83 2.32 3.39
CA ASP A 429 13.31 3.46 2.64
C ASP A 429 11.97 4.01 3.14
N ILE A 430 11.41 3.45 4.22
CA ILE A 430 10.16 3.93 4.80
C ILE A 430 10.43 5.17 5.64
N GLN A 431 10.35 6.31 4.96
CA GLN A 431 10.57 7.63 5.53
C GLN A 431 9.48 7.96 6.56
N VAL A 432 9.89 8.05 7.83
CA VAL A 432 9.00 8.44 8.94
C VAL A 432 8.93 9.97 9.04
N PHE A 433 7.76 10.48 9.44
CA PHE A 433 7.57 11.91 9.73
C PHE A 433 8.37 12.31 10.96
N GLU A 434 9.24 13.30 10.81
CA GLU A 434 9.90 13.91 11.96
C GLU A 434 9.11 15.15 12.37
N LYS A 435 8.67 15.20 13.65
CA LYS A 435 8.31 16.49 14.27
C LYS A 435 9.60 17.27 14.39
N VAL A 436 9.71 18.35 13.63
CA VAL A 436 10.86 19.25 13.68
C VAL A 436 10.35 20.56 14.25
N LYS A 437 10.99 21.08 15.30
CA LYS A 437 10.69 22.44 15.72
C LYS A 437 11.01 23.38 14.55
N PRO A 438 10.15 24.35 14.22
CA PRO A 438 10.58 25.46 13.38
C PRO A 438 11.86 26.04 14.00
N PRO A 439 12.88 26.41 13.20
CA PRO A 439 14.08 27.02 13.77
C PRO A 439 13.64 28.22 14.64
N GLU A 440 14.01 28.19 15.92
CA GLU A 440 13.92 29.38 16.78
C GLU A 440 14.86 30.42 16.15
N ASP A 441 14.34 31.63 15.93
CA ASP A 441 15.04 32.70 15.22
C ASP A 441 16.49 32.88 15.74
N ALA A 442 17.44 32.92 14.81
CA ALA A 442 18.79 33.46 15.01
C ALA A 442 18.81 34.94 14.62
#